data_AF-A0A7Z2JGA6-F1
#
_entry.id   AF-A0A7Z2JGA6-F1
#
_cell.length_a   1.000
_cell.length_b   1.000
_cell.length_c   1.000
_cell.angle_alpha   90.00
_cell.angle_beta   90.00
_cell.angle_gamma   90.00
#
_symmetry.space_group_name_H-M   'P 1'
#
loop_
_entity.id
_entity.type
_entity.pdbx_description
1 polymer ?
#
loop_
_entity_poly.entity_id
_entity_poly.type
_entity_poly.pdbx_seq_one_letter_code
_entity_poly.pdbx_strand_id
1 'polypeptide(L)'
;MGKAQVVQQVKKQMLSQGAMLNPPGPDGVIDMVRQLKAQQLAAEQDVAQQAAKGMQKVIEDQLIEASYRDELLQFLTNFALYPYAVMTGPTPEIRPTFKWSGMKPKQDYEAMLTVRNISPFDYFWSPDSPAAGKGTFDLIRDRMTKYRLMMSATLPGYITKNVMAALEHFALPETNRDWLNPDPDKPMIGSIMWGLDESIDVIRHFGLLSGRELAQYGISVDDRLHLVIQAAPESFRGAFRRVRRRHRIAIVRFGQHVLA
;
A
#
# COMPACT_ATOMS: atom_id res chain seq x y z
N MET A 1 10.60 -14.08 28.20
CA MET A 1 11.77 -13.96 29.11
C MET A 1 12.70 -15.17 28.97
N GLY A 2 13.99 -15.07 29.30
CA GLY A 2 14.94 -16.21 29.17
C GLY A 2 14.79 -17.23 30.30
N LYS A 3 15.15 -18.50 30.07
CA LYS A 3 15.10 -19.62 31.07
C LYS A 3 15.64 -19.24 32.46
N ALA A 4 16.61 -18.34 32.52
CA ALA A 4 17.22 -17.84 33.75
C ALA A 4 16.26 -17.04 34.66
N GLN A 5 15.31 -16.30 34.10
CA GLN A 5 14.35 -15.48 34.88
C GLN A 5 13.26 -16.34 35.54
N VAL A 6 12.81 -17.40 34.86
CA VAL A 6 11.90 -18.41 35.46
C VAL A 6 12.56 -19.05 36.68
N VAL A 7 13.82 -19.47 36.55
CA VAL A 7 14.59 -20.10 37.62
C VAL A 7 14.80 -19.15 38.80
N GLN A 8 15.01 -17.85 38.56
CA GLN A 8 15.10 -16.84 39.62
C GLN A 8 13.77 -16.61 40.33
N GLN A 9 12.64 -16.63 39.61
CA GLN A 9 11.32 -16.52 40.22
C GLN A 9 10.97 -17.74 41.07
N VAL A 10 11.27 -18.96 40.60
CA VAL A 10 11.13 -20.20 41.39
C VAL A 10 11.93 -20.10 42.69
N LYS A 11 13.20 -19.68 42.61
CA LYS A 11 14.06 -19.49 43.79
C LYS A 11 13.48 -18.48 44.79
N LYS A 12 12.97 -17.34 44.30
CA LYS A 12 12.31 -16.34 45.15
C LYS A 12 11.05 -16.89 45.83
N GLN A 13 10.26 -17.68 45.11
CA GLN A 13 9.01 -18.24 45.63
C GLN A 13 9.28 -19.32 46.69
N MET A 14 10.32 -20.15 46.50
CA MET A 14 10.78 -21.10 47.53
C MET A 14 11.32 -20.42 48.78
N LEU A 15 12.02 -19.30 48.64
CA LEU A 15 12.50 -18.49 49.78
C LEU A 15 11.34 -17.83 50.55
N SER A 16 10.29 -17.40 49.86
CA SER A 16 9.15 -16.71 50.49
C SER A 16 8.15 -17.64 51.19
N GLN A 17 8.04 -18.91 50.76
CA GLN A 17 6.96 -19.80 51.18
C GLN A 17 7.32 -20.65 52.43
N GLY A 18 8.35 -20.26 53.20
CA GLY A 18 8.76 -20.98 54.41
C GLY A 18 9.36 -22.37 54.17
N ALA A 19 9.79 -22.66 52.93
CA ALA A 19 10.31 -23.97 52.52
C ALA A 19 11.66 -24.36 53.15
N MET A 20 12.23 -23.54 54.04
CA MET A 20 13.40 -23.94 54.84
C MET A 20 13.07 -25.02 55.89
N LEU A 21 11.80 -25.17 56.29
CA LEU A 21 11.39 -26.15 57.30
C LEU A 21 10.97 -27.51 56.70
N ASN A 22 10.61 -27.57 55.41
CA ASN A 22 10.38 -28.81 54.69
C ASN A 22 10.56 -28.59 53.16
N PRO A 23 11.71 -28.94 52.57
CA PRO A 23 11.94 -28.72 51.16
C PRO A 23 11.02 -29.62 50.32
N PRO A 24 10.30 -29.09 49.32
CA PRO A 24 9.56 -29.93 48.39
C PRO A 24 10.54 -30.88 47.68
N GLY A 25 10.15 -32.16 47.56
CA GLY A 25 10.92 -33.15 46.82
C GLY A 25 11.12 -32.77 45.34
N PRO A 26 11.99 -33.49 44.58
CA PRO A 26 12.31 -33.18 43.20
C PRO A 26 11.08 -32.97 42.29
N ASP A 27 10.03 -33.75 42.50
CA ASP A 27 8.78 -33.66 41.74
C ASP A 27 8.00 -32.37 42.03
N GLY A 28 7.98 -31.90 43.28
CA GLY A 28 7.31 -30.64 43.66
C GLY A 28 7.98 -29.41 43.06
N VAL A 29 9.31 -29.44 42.87
CA VAL A 29 10.05 -28.37 42.18
C VAL A 29 9.69 -28.34 40.69
N ILE A 30 9.56 -29.51 40.05
CA ILE A 30 9.22 -29.63 38.63
C ILE A 30 7.81 -29.08 38.36
N ASP A 31 6.84 -29.40 39.22
CA ASP A 31 5.47 -28.91 39.07
C ASP A 31 5.37 -27.40 39.32
N MET A 32 6.13 -26.86 40.27
CA MET A 32 6.23 -25.42 40.47
C MET A 32 6.82 -24.70 39.24
N VAL A 33 7.87 -25.26 38.62
CA VAL A 33 8.46 -24.72 37.38
C VAL A 33 7.45 -24.78 36.22
N ARG A 34 6.69 -25.87 36.09
CA ARG A 34 5.65 -26.01 35.05
C ARG A 34 4.54 -24.97 35.24
N GLN A 35 4.05 -24.79 36.46
CA GLN A 35 3.01 -23.81 36.77
C GLN A 35 3.49 -22.38 36.49
N LEU A 36 4.69 -22.00 36.95
CA LEU A 36 5.24 -20.68 36.67
C LEU A 36 5.48 -20.45 35.18
N LYS A 37 5.97 -21.46 34.46
CA LYS A 37 6.12 -21.37 33.01
C LYS A 37 4.77 -21.20 32.30
N ALA A 38 3.74 -21.92 32.74
CA ALA A 38 2.39 -21.78 32.18
C ALA A 38 1.79 -20.39 32.47
N GLN A 39 1.94 -19.88 33.69
CA GLN A 39 1.50 -18.53 34.06
C GLN A 39 2.23 -17.44 33.27
N GLN A 40 3.54 -17.58 33.09
CA GLN A 40 4.30 -16.65 32.26
C GLN A 40 3.90 -16.72 30.79
N LEU A 41 3.69 -17.93 30.25
CA LEU A 41 3.24 -18.09 28.87
C LEU A 41 1.86 -17.44 28.67
N ALA A 42 0.95 -17.61 29.63
CA ALA A 42 -0.35 -16.94 29.60
C ALA A 42 -0.19 -15.41 29.63
N ALA A 43 0.65 -14.86 30.51
CA ALA A 43 0.92 -13.43 30.57
C ALA A 43 1.58 -12.89 29.28
N GLU A 44 2.50 -13.64 28.67
CA GLU A 44 3.12 -13.30 27.38
C GLU A 44 2.07 -13.33 26.24
N GLN A 45 1.15 -14.31 26.26
CA GLN A 45 0.04 -14.38 25.32
C GLN A 45 -0.92 -13.21 25.48
N ASP A 46 -1.25 -12.81 26.72
CA ASP A 46 -2.14 -11.68 26.98
C ASP A 46 -1.56 -10.37 26.44
N VAL A 47 -0.27 -10.13 26.65
CA VAL A 47 0.43 -8.95 26.10
C VAL A 47 0.45 -9.00 24.57
N ALA A 48 0.73 -10.16 23.98
CA ALA A 48 0.71 -10.33 22.53
C ALA A 48 -0.70 -10.09 21.94
N GLN A 49 -1.75 -10.56 22.61
CA GLN A 49 -3.14 -10.32 22.21
C GLN A 49 -3.51 -8.84 22.32
N GLN A 50 -3.11 -8.15 23.38
CA GLN A 50 -3.34 -6.71 23.52
C GLN A 50 -2.63 -5.92 22.42
N ALA A 51 -1.38 -6.27 22.10
CA ALA A 51 -0.65 -5.65 20.99
C ALA A 51 -1.34 -5.91 19.64
N ALA A 52 -1.81 -7.14 19.40
CA ALA A 52 -2.56 -7.50 18.19
C ALA A 52 -3.87 -6.72 18.07
N LYS A 53 -4.63 -6.56 19.17
CA LYS A 53 -5.85 -5.74 19.21
C LYS A 53 -5.57 -4.26 18.94
N GLY A 54 -4.48 -3.74 19.49
CA GLY A 54 -4.03 -2.36 19.20
C GLY A 54 -3.74 -2.17 17.71
N MET A 55 -3.01 -3.11 17.09
CA MET A 55 -2.73 -3.08 15.66
C MET A 55 -4.00 -3.23 14.81
N GLN A 56 -4.92 -4.11 15.20
CA GLN A 56 -6.20 -4.29 14.52
C GLN A 56 -6.98 -2.98 14.43
N LYS A 57 -7.04 -2.21 15.53
CA LYS A 57 -7.71 -0.91 15.54
C LYS A 57 -7.08 0.07 14.57
N VAL A 58 -5.75 0.15 14.54
CA VAL A 58 -5.01 1.03 13.60
C VAL A 58 -5.29 0.64 12.15
N ILE A 59 -5.29 -0.65 11.84
CA ILE A 59 -5.60 -1.14 10.48
C ILE A 59 -7.05 -0.83 10.11
N GLU A 60 -7.99 -1.02 11.04
CA GLU A 60 -9.39 -0.71 10.80
C GLU A 60 -9.61 0.78 10.52
N ASP A 61 -8.99 1.65 11.32
CA ASP A 61 -9.04 3.10 11.11
C ASP A 61 -8.49 3.47 9.71
N GLN A 62 -7.35 2.90 9.32
CA GLN A 62 -6.76 3.12 7.98
C GLN A 62 -7.62 2.60 6.84
N LEU A 63 -8.28 1.45 6.99
CA LEU A 63 -9.16 0.90 5.96
C LEU A 63 -10.44 1.73 5.80
N ILE A 64 -10.95 2.30 6.90
CA ILE A 64 -12.09 3.23 6.86
C ILE A 64 -11.69 4.49 6.09
N GLU A 65 -10.54 5.10 6.42
CA GLU A 65 -10.02 6.28 5.72
C GLU A 65 -9.75 6.01 4.23
N ALA A 66 -9.32 4.80 3.89
CA ALA A 66 -9.03 4.37 2.53
C ALA A 66 -10.28 4.08 1.67
N SER A 67 -11.49 4.29 2.19
CA SER A 67 -12.76 3.93 1.54
C SER A 67 -12.88 2.43 1.18
N TYR A 68 -12.22 1.56 1.94
CA TYR A 68 -12.13 0.13 1.62
C TYR A 68 -13.49 -0.56 1.51
N ARG A 69 -14.46 -0.23 2.36
CA ARG A 69 -15.78 -0.89 2.38
C ARG A 69 -16.58 -0.63 1.11
N ASP A 70 -16.57 0.60 0.61
CA ASP A 70 -17.31 0.98 -0.60
C ASP A 70 -16.72 0.31 -1.85
N GLU A 71 -15.38 0.31 -1.93
CA GLU A 71 -14.64 -0.31 -3.03
C GLU A 71 -14.75 -1.85 -2.98
N LEU A 72 -14.76 -2.44 -1.79
CA LEU A 72 -14.98 -3.87 -1.63
C LEU A 72 -16.38 -4.30 -2.09
N LEU A 73 -17.41 -3.50 -1.83
CA LEU A 73 -18.76 -3.80 -2.34
C LEU A 73 -18.79 -3.83 -3.87
N GLN A 74 -18.17 -2.84 -4.53
CA GLN A 74 -18.06 -2.83 -5.98
C GLN A 74 -17.22 -4.00 -6.52
N PHE A 75 -16.15 -4.36 -5.82
CA PHE A 75 -15.35 -5.53 -6.14
C PHE A 75 -16.17 -6.82 -6.07
N LEU A 76 -16.99 -6.99 -5.03
CA LEU A 76 -17.88 -8.16 -4.90
C LEU A 76 -18.94 -8.19 -6.01
N THR A 77 -19.47 -7.04 -6.41
CA THR A 77 -20.37 -6.94 -7.57
C THR A 77 -19.65 -7.39 -8.85
N ASN A 78 -18.45 -6.88 -9.11
CA ASN A 78 -17.65 -7.29 -10.27
C ASN A 78 -17.34 -8.79 -10.23
N PHE A 79 -17.05 -9.34 -9.04
CA PHE A 79 -16.77 -10.76 -8.85
C PHE A 79 -17.99 -11.65 -9.12
N ALA A 80 -19.20 -11.14 -8.82
CA ALA A 80 -20.44 -11.86 -9.13
C ALA A 80 -20.82 -11.78 -10.61
N LEU A 81 -20.46 -10.69 -11.31
CA LEU A 81 -20.82 -10.45 -12.71
C LEU A 81 -19.81 -11.02 -13.71
N TYR A 82 -18.52 -10.99 -13.38
CA TYR A 82 -17.44 -11.33 -14.29
C TYR A 82 -16.62 -12.51 -13.74
N PRO A 83 -15.86 -13.23 -14.59
CA PRO A 83 -15.05 -14.38 -14.14
C PRO A 83 -13.95 -14.02 -13.13
N TYR A 84 -13.62 -12.74 -13.01
CA TYR A 84 -12.65 -12.23 -12.06
C TYR A 84 -12.97 -10.77 -11.69
N ALA A 85 -12.42 -10.33 -10.57
CA ALA A 85 -12.45 -8.95 -10.12
C ALA A 85 -11.07 -8.53 -9.67
N VAL A 86 -10.79 -7.23 -9.75
CA VAL A 86 -9.47 -6.67 -9.44
C VAL A 86 -9.64 -5.48 -8.52
N MET A 87 -8.81 -5.43 -7.49
CA MET A 87 -8.74 -4.30 -6.58
C MET A 87 -7.28 -3.93 -6.42
N THR A 88 -6.98 -2.64 -6.53
CA THR A 88 -5.62 -2.13 -6.33
C THR A 88 -5.43 -1.71 -4.88
N GLY A 89 -4.27 -2.10 -4.32
CA GLY A 89 -3.86 -1.77 -2.96
C GLY A 89 -3.60 -0.28 -2.77
N PRO A 90 -3.21 0.13 -1.54
CA PRO A 90 -3.26 1.53 -1.13
C PRO A 90 -2.43 2.40 -2.08
N THR A 91 -3.12 3.24 -2.86
CA THR A 91 -2.55 4.23 -3.76
C THR A 91 -2.60 5.58 -3.05
N PRO A 92 -1.50 6.35 -2.98
CA PRO A 92 -1.56 7.69 -2.40
C PRO A 92 -2.42 8.59 -3.28
N GLU A 93 -3.39 9.24 -2.67
CA GLU A 93 -4.29 10.19 -3.33
C GLU A 93 -4.49 11.40 -2.42
N ILE A 94 -4.54 12.59 -3.03
CA ILE A 94 -4.81 13.81 -2.27
C ILE A 94 -6.31 13.97 -2.15
N ARG A 95 -6.79 13.99 -0.90
CA ARG A 95 -8.19 14.26 -0.60
C ARG A 95 -8.33 15.57 0.15
N PRO A 96 -9.39 16.35 -0.13
CA PRO A 96 -9.71 17.51 0.69
C PRO A 96 -10.14 17.03 2.07
N THR A 97 -9.52 17.59 3.11
CA THR A 97 -9.87 17.36 4.52
C THR A 97 -10.26 18.69 5.15
N PHE A 98 -11.15 18.67 6.13
CA PHE A 98 -11.49 19.88 6.88
C PHE A 98 -10.70 19.90 8.18
N LYS A 99 -9.80 20.88 8.31
CA LYS A 99 -9.07 21.14 9.54
C LYS A 99 -9.56 22.43 10.18
N TRP A 100 -9.74 22.41 11.49
CA TRP A 100 -10.13 23.59 12.24
C TRP A 100 -8.93 24.50 12.44
N SER A 101 -9.03 25.75 11.99
CA SER A 101 -8.02 26.78 12.20
C SER A 101 -8.64 27.91 13.03
N GLY A 102 -8.51 27.82 14.35
CA GLY A 102 -9.24 28.67 15.29
C GLY A 102 -10.74 28.36 15.29
N MET A 103 -11.58 29.37 15.10
CA MET A 103 -13.05 29.22 15.06
C MET A 103 -13.63 28.96 13.65
N LYS A 104 -12.79 28.77 12.62
CA LYS A 104 -13.27 28.54 11.25
C LYS A 104 -12.77 27.19 10.70
N PRO A 105 -13.64 26.38 10.06
CA PRO A 105 -13.20 25.23 9.31
C PRO A 105 -12.46 25.72 8.05
N LYS A 106 -11.26 25.19 7.82
CA LYS A 106 -10.46 25.45 6.62
C LYS A 106 -10.31 24.13 5.86
N GLN A 107 -10.54 24.18 4.55
CA GLN A 107 -10.23 23.05 3.67
C GLN A 107 -8.71 22.97 3.52
N ASP A 108 -8.16 21.81 3.86
CA ASP A 108 -6.77 21.43 3.68
C ASP A 108 -6.68 20.22 2.74
N TYR A 109 -5.50 19.92 2.22
CA TYR A 109 -5.28 18.81 1.30
C TYR A 109 -4.24 17.87 1.89
N GLU A 110 -4.62 16.61 2.08
CA GLU A 110 -3.77 15.61 2.71
C GLU A 110 -3.64 14.38 1.81
N ALA A 111 -2.42 13.82 1.76
CA ALA A 111 -2.15 12.59 1.04
C ALA A 111 -2.62 11.40 1.89
N MET A 112 -3.67 10.74 1.42
CA MET A 112 -4.27 9.57 2.06
C MET A 112 -4.03 8.34 1.21
N LEU A 113 -3.90 7.18 1.86
CA LEU A 113 -3.83 5.91 1.15
C LEU A 113 -5.25 5.45 0.83
N THR A 114 -5.55 5.25 -0.45
CA THR A 114 -6.88 4.85 -0.90
C THR A 114 -6.83 3.51 -1.61
N VAL A 115 -7.84 2.69 -1.37
CA VAL A 115 -8.05 1.45 -2.14
C VAL A 115 -8.99 1.78 -3.29
N ARG A 116 -8.85 1.09 -4.43
CA ARG A 116 -9.79 1.25 -5.55
C ARG A 116 -10.12 -0.09 -6.19
N ASN A 117 -11.40 -0.31 -6.45
CA ASN A 117 -11.88 -1.35 -7.34
C ASN A 117 -11.57 -0.96 -8.79
N ILE A 118 -11.11 -1.94 -9.57
CA ILE A 118 -10.78 -1.76 -10.97
C ILE A 118 -11.77 -2.58 -11.78
N SER A 119 -12.34 -1.94 -12.81
CA SER A 119 -13.16 -2.65 -13.78
C SER A 119 -12.33 -3.77 -14.42
N PRO A 120 -12.85 -5.01 -14.51
CA PRO A 120 -12.13 -6.09 -15.19
C PRO A 120 -11.71 -5.72 -16.61
N PHE A 121 -12.49 -4.90 -17.33
CA PHE A 121 -12.15 -4.46 -18.68
C PHE A 121 -10.96 -3.48 -18.76
N ASP A 122 -10.61 -2.86 -17.65
CA ASP A 122 -9.53 -1.88 -17.56
C ASP A 122 -8.25 -2.49 -16.96
N TYR A 123 -8.24 -3.80 -16.69
CA TYR A 123 -7.07 -4.52 -16.20
C TYR A 123 -6.50 -5.44 -17.27
N PHE A 124 -5.21 -5.26 -17.54
CA PHE A 124 -4.47 -6.06 -18.50
C PHE A 124 -3.28 -6.70 -17.80
N TRP A 125 -2.98 -7.96 -18.12
CA TRP A 125 -1.81 -8.65 -17.60
C TRP A 125 -0.96 -9.18 -18.74
N SER A 126 0.29 -9.39 -18.42
CA SER A 126 1.27 -9.97 -19.32
C SER A 126 0.89 -11.40 -19.76
N PRO A 127 1.08 -11.78 -21.03
CA PRO A 127 0.60 -13.05 -21.57
C PRO A 127 1.33 -14.28 -21.01
N ASP A 128 2.50 -14.08 -20.39
CA ASP A 128 3.28 -15.08 -19.66
C ASP A 128 2.73 -15.34 -18.25
N SER A 129 1.74 -14.57 -17.81
CA SER A 129 1.19 -14.66 -16.46
C SER A 129 0.27 -15.87 -16.29
N PRO A 130 0.59 -16.83 -15.40
CA PRO A 130 -0.32 -17.94 -15.10
C PRO A 130 -1.51 -17.51 -14.23
N ALA A 131 -1.41 -16.36 -13.55
CA ALA A 131 -2.44 -15.77 -12.71
C ALA A 131 -2.16 -14.27 -12.49
N ALA A 132 -3.18 -13.44 -12.29
CA ALA A 132 -3.03 -12.01 -12.00
C ALA A 132 -1.95 -11.73 -10.92
N GLY A 133 -1.02 -10.81 -11.19
CA GLY A 133 0.07 -10.48 -10.27
C GLY A 133 1.27 -11.43 -10.26
N LYS A 134 1.36 -12.42 -11.17
CA LYS A 134 2.47 -13.40 -11.24
C LYS A 134 3.35 -13.29 -12.48
N GLY A 135 2.90 -12.60 -13.51
CA GLY A 135 3.64 -12.42 -14.76
C GLY A 135 4.67 -11.29 -14.70
N THR A 136 5.20 -10.95 -15.87
CA THR A 136 6.20 -9.88 -16.04
C THR A 136 5.65 -8.49 -15.71
N PHE A 137 4.40 -8.22 -16.10
CA PHE A 137 3.73 -6.96 -15.82
C PHE A 137 2.21 -7.12 -15.66
N ASP A 138 1.62 -6.12 -15.01
CA ASP A 138 0.20 -5.83 -14.94
C ASP A 138 -0.02 -4.34 -15.28
N LEU A 139 -0.99 -4.05 -16.13
CA LEU A 139 -1.37 -2.69 -16.52
C LEU A 139 -2.80 -2.42 -16.06
N ILE A 140 -3.02 -1.19 -15.59
CA ILE A 140 -4.35 -0.69 -15.26
C ILE A 140 -4.61 0.56 -16.08
N ARG A 141 -5.65 0.54 -16.91
CA ARG A 141 -6.21 1.75 -17.49
C ARG A 141 -7.01 2.47 -16.40
N ASP A 142 -6.72 3.75 -16.21
CA ASP A 142 -7.40 4.61 -15.27
C ASP A 142 -7.82 5.89 -15.99
N ARG A 143 -8.94 6.47 -15.56
CA ARG A 143 -9.42 7.74 -16.11
C ARG A 143 -9.19 8.81 -15.06
N MET A 144 -8.37 9.80 -15.38
CA MET A 144 -8.04 10.88 -14.46
C MET A 144 -8.52 12.21 -15.00
N THR A 145 -9.24 12.97 -14.18
CA THR A 145 -9.60 14.35 -14.48
C THR A 145 -8.36 15.25 -14.40
N LYS A 146 -8.43 16.41 -15.04
CA LYS A 146 -7.39 17.45 -14.97
C LYS A 146 -6.99 17.76 -13.53
N TYR A 147 -7.99 17.95 -12.67
CA TYR A 147 -7.80 18.23 -11.26
C TYR A 147 -7.01 17.13 -10.55
N ARG A 148 -7.38 15.86 -10.79
CA ARG A 148 -6.73 14.72 -10.15
C ARG A 148 -5.26 14.62 -10.54
N LEU A 149 -4.94 14.81 -11.82
CA LEU A 149 -3.56 14.83 -12.31
C LEU A 149 -2.75 15.97 -11.71
N MET A 150 -3.31 17.18 -11.64
CA MET A 150 -2.66 18.31 -10.98
C MET A 150 -2.36 18.00 -9.50
N MET A 151 -3.29 17.37 -8.78
CA MET A 151 -3.07 16.97 -7.40
C MET A 151 -2.00 15.88 -7.29
N SER A 152 -2.02 14.87 -8.17
CA SER A 152 -0.99 13.84 -8.25
C SER A 152 0.41 14.42 -8.44
N ALA A 153 0.56 15.53 -9.18
CA ALA A 153 1.84 16.20 -9.39
C ALA A 153 2.50 16.70 -8.08
N THR A 154 1.71 16.88 -7.01
CA THR A 154 2.20 17.30 -5.68
C THR A 154 2.55 16.13 -4.76
N LEU A 155 2.16 14.90 -5.13
CA LEU A 155 2.48 13.70 -4.34
C LEU A 155 3.94 13.27 -4.51
N PRO A 156 4.59 12.76 -3.45
CA PRO A 156 5.91 12.17 -3.55
C PRO A 156 5.84 10.89 -4.39
N GLY A 157 6.54 10.87 -5.53
CA GLY A 157 6.51 9.75 -6.47
C GLY A 157 6.03 10.10 -7.87
N TYR A 158 5.52 11.31 -8.07
CA TYR A 158 5.27 11.86 -9.39
C TYR A 158 6.40 12.80 -9.78
N ILE A 159 6.79 12.80 -11.06
CA ILE A 159 7.70 13.83 -11.58
C ILE A 159 6.83 14.98 -12.07
N THR A 160 6.76 16.04 -11.27
CA THR A 160 5.90 17.22 -11.53
C THR A 160 6.10 17.77 -12.95
N LYS A 161 7.34 17.88 -13.44
CA LYS A 161 7.64 18.37 -14.80
C LYS A 161 6.86 17.60 -15.88
N ASN A 162 6.73 16.30 -15.71
CA ASN A 162 6.17 15.42 -16.71
C ASN A 162 4.65 15.37 -16.66
N VAL A 163 4.11 15.47 -15.45
CA VAL A 163 2.66 15.67 -15.27
C VAL A 163 2.24 17.02 -15.88
N MET A 164 3.00 18.09 -15.65
CA MET A 164 2.70 19.40 -16.25
C MET A 164 2.83 19.37 -17.78
N ALA A 165 3.86 18.73 -18.33
CA ALA A 165 4.01 18.56 -19.77
C ALA A 165 2.83 17.76 -20.38
N ALA A 166 2.37 16.69 -19.72
CA ALA A 166 1.17 15.97 -20.14
C ALA A 166 -0.07 16.86 -20.08
N LEU A 167 -0.24 17.65 -19.01
CA LEU A 167 -1.36 18.58 -18.88
C LEU A 167 -1.39 19.62 -20.00
N GLU A 168 -0.22 20.14 -20.40
CA GLU A 168 -0.07 21.09 -21.52
C GLU A 168 -0.37 20.42 -22.86
N HIS A 169 0.18 19.22 -23.09
CA HIS A 169 -0.04 18.47 -24.33
C HIS A 169 -1.52 18.14 -24.55
N PHE A 170 -2.19 17.61 -23.52
CA PHE A 170 -3.62 17.33 -23.61
C PHE A 170 -4.47 18.60 -23.59
N ALA A 171 -3.99 19.76 -23.11
CA ALA A 171 -4.78 20.99 -23.19
C ALA A 171 -4.98 21.49 -24.63
N LEU A 172 -4.14 21.05 -25.59
CA LEU A 172 -4.27 21.41 -26.99
C LEU A 172 -5.54 20.80 -27.61
N PRO A 173 -6.27 21.54 -28.46
CA PRO A 173 -7.49 21.04 -29.11
C PRO A 173 -7.26 19.85 -30.05
N GLU A 174 -6.04 19.72 -30.57
CA GLU A 174 -5.66 18.70 -31.56
C GLU A 174 -5.36 17.33 -30.93
N THR A 175 -5.19 17.29 -29.61
CA THR A 175 -4.78 16.08 -28.90
C THR A 175 -5.98 15.23 -28.50
N ASN A 176 -6.00 13.97 -28.94
CA ASN A 176 -7.04 13.03 -28.53
C ASN A 176 -6.85 12.62 -27.05
N ARG A 177 -7.84 12.92 -26.21
CA ARG A 177 -7.85 12.55 -24.78
C ARG A 177 -8.28 11.09 -24.53
N ASP A 178 -9.07 10.52 -25.44
CA ASP A 178 -9.61 9.14 -25.39
C ASP A 178 -8.84 8.26 -26.39
N TRP A 179 -7.51 8.34 -26.31
CA TRP A 179 -6.58 7.72 -27.26
C TRP A 179 -6.52 6.18 -27.14
N LEU A 180 -7.06 5.61 -26.06
CA LEU A 180 -7.18 4.16 -25.85
C LEU A 180 -8.56 3.61 -26.22
N ASN A 181 -9.45 4.42 -26.79
CA ASN A 181 -10.75 3.93 -27.21
C ASN A 181 -10.64 3.24 -28.58
N PRO A 182 -10.99 1.94 -28.66
CA PRO A 182 -10.95 1.21 -29.92
C PRO A 182 -12.11 1.54 -30.85
N ASP A 183 -13.14 2.28 -30.40
CA ASP A 183 -14.31 2.63 -31.18
C ASP A 183 -14.01 3.79 -32.16
N PRO A 184 -13.90 3.53 -33.48
CA PRO A 184 -13.61 4.55 -34.48
C PRO A 184 -14.82 5.45 -34.79
N ASP A 185 -16.03 5.05 -34.36
CA ASP A 185 -17.29 5.76 -34.66
C ASP A 185 -17.65 6.79 -33.59
N LYS A 186 -16.99 6.74 -32.42
CA LYS A 186 -17.08 7.87 -31.48
C LYS A 186 -16.44 9.09 -32.12
N PRO A 187 -17.18 10.19 -32.30
CA PRO A 187 -16.59 11.38 -32.85
C PRO A 187 -15.43 11.82 -31.94
N MET A 188 -14.28 12.12 -32.53
CA MET A 188 -13.07 12.71 -31.91
C MET A 188 -13.34 14.10 -31.28
N ILE A 189 -14.58 14.40 -30.91
CA ILE A 189 -14.96 15.62 -30.22
C ILE A 189 -14.59 15.42 -28.74
N GLY A 190 -13.29 15.47 -28.47
CA GLY A 190 -12.87 16.18 -27.27
C GLY A 190 -13.33 17.61 -27.44
N SER A 191 -13.91 18.22 -26.41
CA SER A 191 -14.23 19.62 -26.46
C SER A 191 -12.97 20.41 -26.86
N ILE A 192 -13.13 21.47 -27.67
CA ILE A 192 -12.01 22.31 -28.16
C ILE A 192 -11.10 22.74 -27.00
N MET A 193 -11.66 22.84 -25.80
CA MET A 193 -10.94 23.08 -24.56
C MET A 193 -11.16 21.93 -23.58
N TRP A 194 -10.12 21.58 -22.82
CA TRP A 194 -10.24 20.60 -21.74
C TRP A 194 -11.24 21.07 -20.67
N GLY A 195 -12.41 20.43 -20.64
CA GLY A 195 -13.41 20.63 -19.60
C GLY A 195 -12.90 20.24 -18.21
N LEU A 196 -13.50 20.77 -17.15
CA LEU A 196 -13.17 20.38 -15.78
C LEU A 196 -13.67 18.97 -15.43
N ASP A 197 -14.71 18.52 -16.12
CA ASP A 197 -15.38 17.23 -16.00
C ASP A 197 -14.82 16.16 -16.95
N GLU A 198 -14.00 16.56 -17.91
CA GLU A 198 -13.36 15.63 -18.84
C GLU A 198 -12.14 14.94 -18.21
N SER A 199 -12.06 13.63 -18.41
CA SER A 199 -10.91 12.80 -18.03
C SER A 199 -10.01 12.48 -19.22
N ILE A 200 -8.73 12.25 -18.93
CA ILE A 200 -7.82 11.58 -19.87
C ILE A 200 -7.60 10.14 -19.44
N ASP A 201 -7.28 9.29 -20.42
CA ASP A 201 -6.81 7.95 -20.14
C ASP A 201 -5.35 7.95 -19.66
N VAL A 202 -5.10 7.25 -18.56
CA VAL A 202 -3.80 7.07 -17.93
C VAL A 202 -3.54 5.57 -17.76
N ILE A 203 -2.33 5.13 -18.07
CA ILE A 203 -1.90 3.75 -17.84
C ILE A 203 -1.01 3.70 -16.60
N ARG A 204 -1.37 2.85 -15.64
CA ARG A 204 -0.53 2.49 -14.51
C ARG A 204 0.13 1.15 -14.80
N HIS A 205 1.46 1.16 -14.89
CA HIS A 205 2.27 -0.03 -15.12
C HIS A 205 2.82 -0.58 -13.80
N PHE A 206 2.55 -1.84 -13.51
CA PHE A 206 3.14 -2.61 -12.41
C PHE A 206 4.01 -3.70 -13.03
N GLY A 207 5.29 -3.75 -12.68
CA GLY A 207 6.17 -4.79 -13.22
C GLY A 207 7.60 -4.32 -13.38
N LEU A 208 8.31 -5.01 -14.26
CA LEU A 208 9.71 -4.74 -14.59
C LEU A 208 9.78 -3.76 -15.77
N LEU A 209 10.62 -2.73 -15.64
CA LEU A 209 11.02 -1.84 -16.73
C LEU A 209 12.54 -1.84 -16.84
N SER A 210 13.06 -1.79 -18.06
CA SER A 210 14.49 -1.68 -18.30
C SER A 210 15.01 -0.27 -17.98
N GLY A 211 16.28 -0.15 -17.59
CA GLY A 211 16.91 1.14 -17.32
C GLY A 211 16.87 2.06 -18.55
N ARG A 212 17.07 1.48 -19.74
CA ARG A 212 16.90 2.18 -21.03
C ARG A 212 15.50 2.76 -21.25
N GLU A 213 14.44 2.05 -20.88
CA GLU A 213 13.07 2.57 -20.96
C GLU A 213 12.87 3.70 -19.95
N LEU A 214 13.31 3.50 -18.70
CA LEU A 214 13.23 4.51 -17.65
C LEU A 214 14.00 5.79 -17.99
N ALA A 215 15.11 5.69 -18.71
CA ALA A 215 15.90 6.84 -19.14
C ALA A 215 15.13 7.77 -20.10
N GLN A 216 14.23 7.23 -20.94
CA GLN A 216 13.36 8.03 -21.82
C GLN A 216 12.41 8.91 -21.00
N TYR A 217 12.04 8.43 -19.82
CA TYR A 217 11.20 9.10 -18.84
C TYR A 217 12.01 9.97 -17.86
N GLY A 218 13.26 10.30 -18.18
CA GLY A 218 14.11 11.15 -17.35
C GLY A 218 14.52 10.52 -16.01
N ILE A 219 14.38 9.19 -15.87
CA ILE A 219 14.81 8.44 -14.70
C ILE A 219 16.12 7.73 -15.05
N SER A 220 17.23 8.26 -14.53
CA SER A 220 18.55 7.65 -14.73
C SER A 220 18.74 6.50 -13.75
N VAL A 221 18.90 5.28 -14.27
CA VAL A 221 19.21 4.06 -13.50
C VAL A 221 20.40 3.36 -14.15
N ASP A 222 21.27 2.75 -13.34
CA ASP A 222 22.34 1.88 -13.85
C ASP A 222 21.73 0.61 -14.47
N ASP A 223 21.99 0.38 -15.76
CA ASP A 223 21.38 -0.65 -16.63
C ASP A 223 21.63 -2.10 -16.19
N ARG A 224 22.51 -2.34 -15.21
CA ARG A 224 22.87 -3.68 -14.73
C ARG A 224 21.80 -4.35 -13.85
N LEU A 225 20.67 -3.70 -13.60
CA LEU A 225 19.64 -4.18 -12.68
C LEU A 225 18.24 -4.04 -13.28
N HIS A 226 17.51 -5.15 -13.44
CA HIS A 226 16.06 -5.13 -13.63
C HIS A 226 15.42 -4.69 -12.30
N LEU A 227 14.74 -3.54 -12.28
CA LEU A 227 14.12 -3.00 -11.07
C LEU A 227 12.65 -3.43 -10.95
N VAL A 228 12.30 -3.95 -9.78
CA VAL A 228 10.90 -4.14 -9.36
C VAL A 228 10.40 -2.81 -8.82
N ILE A 229 9.46 -2.20 -9.54
CA ILE A 229 8.84 -0.93 -9.20
C ILE A 229 7.60 -1.24 -8.33
N GLN A 230 7.75 -1.20 -7.01
CA GLN A 230 6.62 -1.23 -6.05
C GLN A 230 6.55 0.08 -5.27
N ALA A 231 5.50 0.88 -5.52
CA ALA A 231 5.29 2.17 -4.84
C ALA A 231 4.84 1.90 -3.40
N ALA A 232 5.68 2.23 -2.43
CA ALA A 232 5.29 2.33 -1.03
C ALA A 232 5.82 3.66 -0.46
N PRO A 233 4.98 4.48 0.19
CA PRO A 233 5.42 5.74 0.80
C PRO A 233 6.41 5.48 1.95
N GLU A 234 7.43 6.34 2.07
CA GLU A 234 8.50 6.22 3.06
C GLU A 234 8.03 6.25 4.52
N SER A 235 6.81 6.75 4.78
CA SER A 235 6.20 6.86 6.12
C SER A 235 5.93 5.51 6.81
N PHE A 236 5.99 4.39 6.09
CA PHE A 236 5.70 3.05 6.63
C PHE A 236 6.93 2.16 6.90
N ARG A 237 8.16 2.71 6.82
CA ARG A 237 9.43 1.96 7.01
C ARG A 237 9.66 1.38 8.41
N GLY A 238 8.83 1.69 9.40
CA GLY A 238 9.03 1.29 10.80
C GLY A 238 8.91 -0.22 11.08
N ALA A 239 8.15 -0.98 10.28
CA ALA A 239 7.74 -2.33 10.66
C ALA A 239 8.61 -3.48 10.08
N PHE A 240 9.40 -3.27 9.04
CA PHE A 240 10.07 -4.36 8.29
C PHE A 240 11.60 -4.40 8.44
N ARG A 241 12.12 -4.05 9.61
CA ARG A 241 13.57 -3.99 9.88
C ARG A 241 14.17 -5.32 10.38
N ARG A 242 13.88 -6.47 9.74
CA ARG A 242 14.70 -7.68 9.99
C ARG A 242 14.57 -8.83 8.97
N VAL A 243 15.05 -8.64 7.74
CA VAL A 243 15.61 -9.76 6.95
C VAL A 243 16.88 -9.28 6.26
N ARG A 244 18.03 -9.80 6.68
CA ARG A 244 19.35 -9.45 6.14
C ARG A 244 19.86 -10.61 5.27
N ARG A 245 20.45 -10.22 4.12
CA ARG A 245 21.39 -10.95 3.23
C ARG A 245 20.80 -11.64 1.98
N ARG A 246 20.63 -10.88 0.88
CA ARG A 246 21.43 -10.99 -0.37
C ARG A 246 20.94 -10.13 -1.55
N HIS A 247 19.86 -9.36 -1.42
CA HIS A 247 19.45 -8.37 -2.41
C HIS A 247 19.50 -6.98 -1.78
N ARG A 248 20.34 -6.07 -2.32
CA ARG A 248 20.34 -4.66 -1.92
C ARG A 248 19.12 -4.02 -2.58
N ILE A 249 18.03 -3.90 -1.82
CA ILE A 249 16.83 -3.15 -2.24
C ILE A 249 17.21 -1.67 -2.23
N ALA A 250 17.40 -1.09 -3.42
CA ALA A 250 17.47 0.35 -3.59
C ALA A 250 16.04 0.88 -3.67
N ILE A 251 15.65 1.74 -2.71
CA ILE A 251 14.35 2.42 -2.75
C ILE A 251 14.54 3.62 -3.67
N VAL A 252 14.14 3.48 -4.93
CA VAL A 252 14.21 4.55 -5.93
C VAL A 252 12.90 5.33 -5.94
N ARG A 253 13.06 6.65 -5.87
CA ARG A 253 12.01 7.66 -5.89
C ARG A 253 11.18 7.51 -7.16
N PHE A 254 9.88 7.32 -7.01
CA PHE A 254 9.01 7.11 -8.16
C PHE A 254 8.89 8.37 -9.01
N GLY A 255 8.81 8.13 -10.31
CA GLY A 255 8.33 9.06 -11.30
C GLY A 255 7.45 8.28 -12.26
N GLN A 256 6.14 8.53 -12.25
CA GLN A 256 5.24 7.99 -13.27
C GLN A 256 4.99 9.05 -14.33
N HIS A 257 5.24 8.70 -15.60
CA HIS A 257 4.81 9.46 -16.77
C HIS A 257 3.53 8.85 -17.34
N VAL A 258 2.65 9.75 -17.77
CA VAL A 258 1.50 9.43 -18.62
C VAL A 258 2.02 9.37 -20.06
N LEU A 259 1.72 8.28 -20.76
CA LEU A 259 1.99 8.10 -22.20
C LEU A 259 1.24 9.19 -23.00
N ALA A 260 1.96 9.84 -23.91
CA ALA A 260 1.42 10.62 -25.01
C ALA A 260 1.91 9.96 -26.31
#